data_AF-A0A2A6F7U8-F1
#
_entry.id   AF-A0A2A6F7U8-F1
#
_cell.length_a   1.000
_cell.length_b   1.000
_cell.length_c   1.000
_cell.angle_alpha   90.00
_cell.angle_beta   90.00
_cell.angle_gamma   90.00
#
_symmetry.space_group_name_H-M   'P 1'
#
loop_
_entity.id
_entity.type
_entity.pdbx_description
1 polymer ?
#
loop_
_entity_poly.entity_id
_entity_poly.type
_entity_poly.pdbx_seq_one_letter_code
_entity_poly.pdbx_strand_id
1 'polypeptide(L)' 'MPALAQTPTLSDVRLAIVRYLIDNVDHPSVSISEVSRVVRKMFPFCELTDWELGDLIARSAIGAGFAIDFDATAP' A
#
# COMPACT_ATOMS: atom_id res chain seq x y z
N MET A 1 13.67 5.28 27.35
CA MET A 1 13.34 6.24 26.28
C MET A 1 12.13 5.70 25.56
N PRO A 2 10.94 6.35 25.60
CA PRO A 2 9.87 5.90 24.72
C PRO A 2 10.34 6.22 23.30
N ALA A 3 10.36 5.22 22.43
CA ALA A 3 10.54 5.47 21.01
C ALA A 3 9.44 6.46 20.62
N LEU A 4 9.84 7.68 20.23
CA LEU A 4 8.94 8.61 19.57
C LEU A 4 8.19 7.79 18.53
N ALA A 5 6.86 7.80 18.58
CA ALA A 5 6.06 7.24 17.51
C ALA A 5 6.43 8.04 16.25
N GLN A 6 7.44 7.55 15.53
CA GLN A 6 7.94 8.20 14.33
C GLN A 6 6.79 8.12 13.35
N THR A 7 6.30 9.27 12.94
CA THR A 7 5.37 9.33 11.83
C THR A 7 6.06 8.65 10.65
N PRO A 8 5.43 7.61 10.07
CA PRO A 8 6.05 6.87 9.00
C PRO A 8 6.28 7.82 7.83
N THR A 9 7.51 7.83 7.33
CA THR A 9 7.84 8.67 6.18
C THR A 9 7.21 8.07 4.92
N LEU A 10 7.03 8.88 3.88
CA LEU A 10 6.56 8.39 2.56
C LEU A 10 7.38 7.19 2.07
N SER A 11 8.68 7.18 2.37
CA SER A 11 9.60 6.09 2.01
C SER A 11 9.27 4.78 2.72
N ASP A 12 8.89 4.85 4.01
CA ASP A 12 8.50 3.67 4.80
C ASP A 12 7.20 3.05 4.26
N VAL A 13 6.24 3.91 3.92
CA VAL A 13 4.98 3.50 3.31
C VAL A 13 5.22 2.81 1.96
N ARG A 14 6.05 3.42 1.11
CA ARG A 14 6.40 2.83 -0.20
C ARG A 14 7.12 1.50 -0.04
N LEU A 15 8.03 1.38 0.92
CA LEU A 15 8.74 0.13 1.19
C LEU A 15 7.77 -0.99 1.61
N ALA A 16 6.79 -0.68 2.47
CA ALA A 16 5.79 -1.66 2.88
C ALA A 16 4.91 -2.13 1.71
N ILE A 17 4.52 -1.21 0.82
CA ILE A 17 3.78 -1.55 -0.40
C ILE A 17 4.61 -2.48 -1.29
N VAL A 18 5.86 -2.13 -1.58
CA VAL A 18 6.74 -2.96 -2.42
C VAL A 18 6.98 -4.32 -1.78
N ARG A 19 7.15 -4.38 -0.46
CA ARG A 19 7.32 -5.64 0.26
C ARG A 19 6.06 -6.52 0.16
N TYR A 20 4.87 -5.94 0.32
CA TYR A 20 3.62 -6.64 0.10
C TYR A 20 3.53 -7.21 -1.32
N LEU A 21 3.92 -6.45 -2.34
CA LEU A 21 3.94 -6.93 -3.72
C LEU A 21 4.90 -8.11 -3.89
N ILE A 22 6.14 -8.01 -3.39
CA ILE A 22 7.12 -9.10 -3.46
C ILE A 22 6.61 -10.37 -2.76
N ASP A 23 6.01 -10.23 -1.58
CA ASP A 23 5.45 -11.35 -0.82
C ASP A 23 4.27 -12.02 -1.55
N ASN A 24 3.62 -11.32 -2.49
CA ASN A 24 2.52 -11.82 -3.31
C ASN A 24 2.92 -12.08 -4.78
N VAL A 25 4.21 -12.28 -5.07
CA VAL A 25 4.70 -12.48 -6.46
C VAL A 25 4.09 -13.69 -7.17
N ASP A 26 3.66 -14.70 -6.41
CA ASP A 26 2.99 -15.89 -6.95
C ASP A 26 1.62 -15.57 -7.56
N HIS A 27 1.01 -14.45 -7.15
CA HIS A 27 -0.25 -13.92 -7.65
C HIS A 27 -0.07 -12.45 -8.04
N PRO A 28 0.38 -12.15 -9.28
CA PRO A 28 0.73 -10.80 -9.71
C PRO A 28 -0.50 -9.92 -10.00
N SER A 29 -1.47 -9.94 -9.09
CA SER A 29 -2.67 -9.11 -9.09
C SER A 29 -2.95 -8.65 -7.66
N VAL A 30 -3.21 -7.36 -7.48
CA VAL A 30 -3.49 -6.78 -6.16
C VAL A 30 -4.68 -5.83 -6.20
N SER A 31 -5.49 -5.85 -5.13
CA SER A 31 -6.52 -4.83 -4.91
C SER A 31 -5.94 -3.64 -4.14
N ILE A 32 -6.25 -2.43 -4.61
CA ILE A 32 -5.83 -1.19 -3.94
C ILE A 32 -6.42 -1.11 -2.53
N SER A 33 -7.64 -1.57 -2.31
CA SER A 33 -8.29 -1.50 -0.99
C SER A 33 -7.62 -2.44 0.02
N GLU A 34 -7.23 -3.63 -0.44
CA GLU A 34 -6.54 -4.62 0.38
C GLU A 34 -5.19 -4.09 0.83
N VAL A 35 -4.37 -3.62 -0.13
CA VAL A 35 -3.06 -3.04 0.16
C VAL A 35 -3.22 -1.80 1.06
N SER A 36 -4.20 -0.94 0.80
CA SER A 36 -4.47 0.25 1.62
C SER A 36 -4.82 -0.14 3.06
N ARG A 37 -5.64 -1.17 3.27
CA ARG A 37 -6.00 -1.68 4.60
C ARG A 37 -4.80 -2.24 5.33
N VAL A 38 -3.93 -2.97 4.64
CA VAL A 38 -2.69 -3.53 5.20
C VAL A 38 -1.72 -2.41 5.59
N VAL A 39 -1.51 -1.43 4.73
CA VAL A 39 -0.65 -0.28 4.98
C VAL A 39 -1.18 0.55 6.15
N ARG A 40 -2.48 0.84 6.22
CA ARG A 40 -3.08 1.58 7.35
C ARG A 40 -3.02 0.83 8.68
N LYS A 41 -3.01 -0.51 8.66
CA LYS A 41 -2.77 -1.31 9.88
C LYS A 41 -1.32 -1.21 10.35
N MET A 42 -0.35 -1.19 9.43
CA MET A 42 1.07 -1.01 9.77
C MET A 42 1.39 0.42 10.16
N PHE A 43 0.70 1.39 9.56
CA PHE A 43 0.94 2.82 9.72
C PHE A 43 -0.36 3.54 10.09
N PRO A 44 -0.87 3.35 11.31
CA PRO A 44 -2.10 4.00 11.76
C PRO A 44 -1.97 5.54 11.82
N PHE A 45 -0.74 6.05 11.87
CA PHE A 45 -0.41 7.48 11.88
C PHE A 45 0.03 8.00 10.49
N CYS A 46 -0.21 7.24 9.42
CA CYS A 46 0.05 7.72 8.07
C CYS A 46 -0.92 8.87 7.73
N GLU A 47 -0.38 10.03 7.38
CA GLU A 47 -1.18 11.22 7.03
C GLU A 47 -1.66 11.19 5.56
N LEU A 48 -1.25 10.18 4.78
CA LEU A 48 -1.69 10.05 3.38
C LEU A 48 -3.19 9.82 3.31
N THR A 49 -3.83 10.61 2.46
CA THR A 49 -5.22 10.40 2.09
C THR A 49 -5.41 9.06 1.40
N ASP A 50 -6.65 8.55 1.40
CA ASP A 50 -6.98 7.31 0.66
C ASP A 50 -6.61 7.43 -0.83
N TRP A 51 -6.73 8.62 -1.40
CA TRP A 51 -6.35 8.89 -2.78
C TRP A 51 -4.84 8.84 -3.01
N GLU A 52 -4.05 9.52 -2.18
CA GLU A 52 -2.58 9.52 -2.30
C GLU A 52 -1.98 8.14 -2.06
N LEU A 53 -2.53 7.42 -1.08
CA LEU A 53 -2.14 6.04 -0.82
C LEU A 53 -2.51 5.14 -2.01
N GLY A 54 -3.70 5.31 -2.58
CA GLY A 54 -4.13 4.60 -3.79
C GLY A 54 -3.24 4.86 -5.01
N ASP A 55 -2.88 6.12 -5.28
CA ASP A 55 -1.96 6.47 -6.38
C ASP A 55 -0.57 5.86 -6.15
N LEU A 56 -0.06 5.88 -4.92
CA LEU A 56 1.23 5.29 -4.57
C LEU A 56 1.22 3.76 -4.77
N ILE A 57 0.14 3.09 -4.38
CA ILE A 57 -0.04 1.64 -4.58
C ILE A 57 -0.10 1.32 -6.07
N ALA A 58 -0.94 2.02 -6.84
CA ALA A 58 -1.10 1.80 -8.26
C ALA A 58 0.22 1.97 -9.02
N ARG A 59 0.95 3.06 -8.78
CA ARG A 59 2.27 3.30 -9.41
C ARG A 59 3.29 2.25 -9.03
N SER A 60 3.30 1.81 -7.77
CA SER A 60 4.25 0.78 -7.30
C SER A 60 3.94 -0.59 -7.91
N ALA A 61 2.67 -0.98 -7.98
CA ALA A 61 2.23 -2.22 -8.59
C ALA A 61 2.52 -2.25 -10.09
N ILE A 62 2.17 -1.20 -10.83
CA ILE A 62 2.45 -1.08 -12.27
C ILE A 62 3.96 -1.14 -12.52
N GLY A 63 4.76 -0.41 -11.73
CA GLY A 63 6.21 -0.45 -11.83
C GLY A 63 6.83 -1.82 -11.54
N ALA A 64 6.16 -2.64 -10.72
CA ALA A 64 6.56 -4.01 -10.41
C ALA A 64 5.98 -5.06 -11.38
N GLY A 65 5.13 -4.66 -12.35
CA GLY A 65 4.49 -5.57 -13.29
C GLY A 65 3.24 -6.29 -12.76
N PHE A 66 2.66 -5.81 -11.65
CA PHE A 66 1.43 -6.36 -11.08
C PHE A 66 0.20 -5.77 -11.78
N ALA A 67 -0.81 -6.60 -11.99
CA ALA A 67 -2.15 -6.15 -12.36
C ALA A 67 -2.84 -5.50 -11.15
N ILE A 68 -3.61 -4.44 -11.40
CA ILE A 68 -4.51 -3.86 -10.39
C ILE A 68 -5.88 -4.49 -10.57
N ASP A 69 -6.36 -5.14 -9.52
CA ASP A 69 -7.77 -5.50 -9.39
C ASP A 69 -8.51 -4.28 -8.85
N PHE A 70 -9.38 -3.72 -9.69
CA PHE A 70 -10.27 -2.65 -9.24
C PHE A 70 -11.43 -3.34 -8.57
N ASP A 71 -11.50 -3.25 -7.24
CA ASP A 71 -12.64 -3.74 -6.46
C ASP A 71 -13.92 -3.38 -7.23
N ALA A 72 -14.59 -4.41 -7.73
CA ALA A 72 -15.87 -4.24 -8.38
C ALA A 72 -16.84 -3.76 -7.32
N THR A 73 -16.98 -2.44 -7.18
CA THR A 73 -18.08 -1.84 -6.42
C THR A 73 -19.33 -2.27 -7.16
N ALA A 74 -19.97 -3.33 -6.67
CA ALA A 74 -21.24 -3.79 -7.18
C ALA A 74 -22.22 -2.59 -7.16
N PRO A 75 -23.01 -2.40 -8.23
CA PRO A 75 -23.89 -1.24 -8.40
C PRO A 75 -24.97 -1.13 -7.32
#